data_AF-B9L2L7-F1
#
_entry.id   AF-B9L2L7-F1
#
_cell.length_a   1.000
_cell.length_b   1.000
_cell.length_c   1.000
_cell.angle_alpha   90.00
_cell.angle_beta   90.00
_cell.angle_gamma   90.00
#
_symmetry.space_group_name_H-M   'P 1'
#
loop_
_entity.id
_entity.type
_entity.pdbx_description
1 polymer ?
#
loop_
_entity_poly.entity_id
_entity_poly.type
_entity_poly.pdbx_seq_one_letter_code
_entity_poly.pdbx_strand_id
1 'polypeptide(L)' 'MSMRRWDEELGPIRAPDFPPGLTWLNVRRPLELTDLRGRLVILDFWTYC' A
#
# COMPACT_ATOMS: atom_id res chain seq x y z
N MET A 1 -18.12 -16.71 -22.50
CA MET A 1 -16.97 -15.96 -21.94
C MET A 1 -17.53 -14.81 -21.12
N SER A 2 -17.65 -15.00 -19.79
CA SER A 2 -18.13 -13.95 -18.89
C SER A 2 -16.92 -13.15 -18.38
N MET A 3 -16.86 -11.88 -18.74
CA MET A 3 -15.91 -10.91 -18.18
C MET A 3 -16.43 -10.55 -16.79
N ARG A 4 -15.93 -11.22 -15.75
CA ARG A 4 -16.22 -10.86 -14.36
C ARG A 4 -15.63 -9.47 -14.08
N ARG A 5 -16.45 -8.55 -13.58
CA ARG A 5 -16.00 -7.27 -13.03
C ARG A 5 -15.18 -7.56 -11.77
N TRP A 6 -13.89 -7.22 -11.79
CA TRP A 6 -12.99 -7.34 -10.64
C TRP A 6 -13.42 -6.46 -9.44
N ASP A 7 -14.35 -5.53 -9.69
CA ASP A 7 -14.77 -4.50 -8.75
C ASP A 7 -15.86 -4.98 -7.77
N GLU A 8 -16.57 -6.07 -8.10
CA GLU A 8 -17.77 -6.50 -7.37
C GLU A 8 -17.48 -7.31 -6.10
N GLU A 9 -16.30 -7.92 -5.93
CA GLU A 9 -16.03 -8.83 -4.80
C GLU A 9 -15.37 -8.17 -3.58
N LEU A 10 -14.67 -7.02 -3.69
CA LEU A 10 -13.91 -6.47 -2.56
C LEU A 10 -14.12 -4.98 -2.27
N GLY A 11 -14.68 -4.19 -3.21
CA GLY A 11 -14.79 -2.74 -3.05
C GLY A 11 -13.46 -2.05 -2.66
N PRO A 12 -13.47 -0.75 -2.36
CA PRO A 12 -12.29 -0.09 -1.81
C PRO A 12 -12.05 -0.57 -0.37
N ILE A 13 -11.06 -1.44 -0.18
CA ILE A 13 -10.58 -1.81 1.15
C ILE A 13 -9.58 -0.77 1.67
N ARG A 14 -9.55 -0.56 2.98
CA ARG A 14 -8.50 0.26 3.59
C ARG A 14 -7.16 -0.47 3.46
N ALA A 15 -6.11 0.25 3.09
CA ALA A 15 -4.75 -0.27 3.14
C ALA A 15 -4.42 -0.71 4.58
N PRO A 16 -3.78 -1.87 4.78
CA PRO A 16 -3.27 -2.28 6.07
C PRO A 16 -2.06 -1.44 6.48
N ASP A 17 -1.82 -1.32 7.78
CA ASP A 17 -0.62 -0.65 8.29
C ASP A 17 0.67 -1.36 7.89
N PHE A 18 1.78 -0.62 7.87
CA PHE A 18 3.10 -1.21 7.64
C PHE A 18 3.49 -2.11 8.82
N PRO A 19 4.04 -3.32 8.56
CA PRO A 19 4.54 -4.19 9.61
C PRO A 19 5.59 -3.51 10.50
N PRO A 20 5.62 -3.82 11.81
CA PRO A 20 6.64 -3.30 12.70
C PRO A 20 8.02 -3.90 12.34
N GLY A 21 9.08 -3.17 12.66
CA GLY A 21 10.46 -3.66 12.51
C GLY A 21 11.02 -3.67 11.08
N LEU A 22 10.32 -3.09 10.11
CA LEU A 22 10.85 -2.90 8.76
C LEU A 22 11.99 -1.87 8.75
N THR A 23 13.05 -2.17 7.99
CA THR A 23 14.11 -1.20 7.70
C THR A 23 13.63 -0.25 6.59
N TRP A 24 13.63 1.04 6.90
CA TRP A 24 13.27 2.09 5.94
C TRP A 24 14.53 2.76 5.38
N LEU A 25 14.47 3.11 4.09
CA LEU A 25 15.51 3.86 3.40
C LEU A 25 14.94 5.22 2.97
N ASN A 26 15.82 6.23 2.83
CA ASN A 26 15.49 7.58 2.34
C ASN A 26 14.48 8.38 3.18
N VAL A 27 14.31 8.04 4.46
CA VAL A 27 13.41 8.74 5.38
C VAL A 27 14.12 9.01 6.71
N ARG A 28 13.65 10.02 7.46
CA ARG A 28 14.20 10.36 8.79
C ARG A 28 13.71 9.44 9.91
N ARG A 29 12.55 8.82 9.72
CA ARG A 29 11.92 7.85 10.63
C ARG A 29 10.99 6.92 9.83
N PRO A 30 10.63 5.74 10.34
CA PRO A 30 9.57 4.92 9.76
C PRO A 30 8.29 5.72 9.51
N LEU A 31 7.61 5.42 8.40
CA LEU A 31 6.34 6.02 8.03
C LEU A 31 5.17 5.21 8.57
N GLU A 32 4.12 5.90 9.00
CA GLU A 32 2.80 5.35 9.29
C GLU A 32 1.80 5.73 8.18
N LEU A 33 0.71 4.98 8.01
CA LEU A 33 -0.34 5.38 7.05
C LEU A 33 -0.97 6.74 7.39
N THR A 34 -0.97 7.13 8.66
CA THR A 34 -1.43 8.44 9.15
C THR A 34 -0.61 9.59 8.57
N ASP A 35 0.70 9.41 8.38
CA ASP A 35 1.60 10.42 7.79
C ASP A 35 1.27 10.72 6.31
N LEU A 36 0.59 9.79 5.63
CA LEU A 36 0.35 9.83 4.19
C LEU A 36 -1.07 10.27 3.81
N ARG A 37 -1.93 10.57 4.80
CA ARG A 37 -3.32 11.00 4.56
C ARG A 37 -3.37 12.25 3.68
N GLY A 38 -4.34 12.27 2.76
CA GLY A 38 -4.52 13.37 1.81
C GLY A 38 -3.59 13.34 0.60
N ARG A 39 -2.76 12.29 0.46
CA ARG A 39 -1.89 12.07 -0.71
C ARG A 39 -2.33 10.83 -1.48
N LEU A 40 -2.16 10.86 -2.81
CA LEU A 40 -2.18 9.64 -3.62
C LEU A 40 -0.87 8.88 -3.35
N VAL A 41 -0.98 7.65 -2.88
CA VAL A 41 0.15 6.79 -2.52
C VAL A 41 0.18 5.61 -3.47
N ILE A 42 1.34 5.28 -4.00
CA ILE A 42 1.59 4.10 -4.83
C ILE A 42 2.50 3.17 -4.02
N LEU A 43 2.06 1.93 -3.83
CA LEU A 43 2.90 0.86 -3.31
C LEU A 43 3.44 0.07 -4.50
N ASP A 44 4.76 0.06 -4.63
CA ASP A 44 5.46 -0.68 -5.69
C ASP A 44 6.19 -1.86 -5.06
N PHE A 45 5.75 -3.08 -5.39
CA PHE A 45 6.34 -4.32 -4.89
C PHE A 45 7.37 -4.80 -5.89
N TRP A 46 8.65 -4.60 -5.57
CA TRP A 46 9.77 -4.92 -6.45
C TRP A 46 10.89 -5.62 -5.69
N THR A 47 11.82 -6.20 -6.45
CA THR A 47 13.08 -6.76 -5.98
C THR A 47 14.19 -6.36 -6.94
N TYR A 48 15.43 -6.30 -6.44
CA TYR A 48 16.60 -5.92 -7.24
C TYR A 48 17.12 -7.03 -8.16
N CYS A 49 16.70 -8.28 -7.92
CA CYS A 49 17.13 -9.47 -8.67
C CYS A 49 16.17 -9.87 -9.77
#